data_AF-A0A956FP94-F1
#
_entry.id   AF-A0A956FP94-F1
#
_cell.length_a   1.000
_cell.length_b   1.000
_cell.length_c   1.000
_cell.angle_alpha   90.00
_cell.angle_beta   90.00
_cell.angle_gamma   90.00
#
_symmetry.space_group_name_H-M   'P 1'
#
loop_
_entity.id
_entity.type
_entity.pdbx_description
1 polymer ?
#
loop_
_entity_poly.entity_id
_entity_poly.type
_entity_poly.pdbx_seq_one_letter_code
_entity_poly.pdbx_strand_id
1 'polypeptide(L)'
;MKRIFGYLLLIISGFIAYQSYLNSQPSPEIEAMSKAKACAEAEGCEIKGDRPHVLQTSITARRYQWETSGGSMVVTCEREYLWFGEWSCSGAPGQLAY
;
A
#
# COMPACT_ATOMS: atom_id res chain seq x y z
N MET A 1 -22.03 -7.96 -33.88
CA MET A 1 -22.10 -7.83 -32.40
C MET A 1 -21.12 -8.73 -31.65
N LYS A 2 -21.10 -10.06 -31.83
CA LYS A 2 -20.19 -10.99 -31.09
C LYS A 2 -18.69 -10.63 -31.14
N ARG A 3 -18.18 -10.12 -32.27
CA ARG A 3 -16.77 -9.71 -32.41
C ARG A 3 -16.41 -8.47 -31.59
N ILE A 4 -17.34 -7.52 -31.45
CA ILE A 4 -17.12 -6.27 -30.69
C ILE A 4 -17.02 -6.56 -29.20
N PHE A 5 -17.85 -7.47 -28.69
CA PHE A 5 -17.77 -7.93 -27.30
C PHE A 5 -16.43 -8.60 -26.98
N GLY A 6 -15.87 -9.39 -27.90
CA GLY A 6 -14.56 -10.01 -27.72
C GLY A 6 -13.42 -8.99 -27.59
N TYR A 7 -13.40 -7.98 -28.46
CA TYR A 7 -12.39 -6.92 -28.38
C TYR A 7 -12.54 -6.06 -27.12
N LEU A 8 -13.78 -5.73 -26.73
CA LEU A 8 -14.04 -4.99 -25.48
C LEU A 8 -13.53 -5.77 -24.26
N LEU A 9 -13.80 -7.08 -24.19
CA LEU A 9 -13.31 -7.92 -23.10
C LEU A 9 -11.77 -7.89 -23.03
N LEU A 10 -11.10 -8.07 -24.17
CA LEU A 10 -9.63 -8.03 -24.22
C LEU A 10 -9.05 -6.70 -23.74
N ILE A 11 -9.65 -5.58 -24.15
CA ILE A 11 -9.23 -4.24 -23.72
C ILE A 11 -9.40 -4.09 -22.21
N ILE A 12 -10.55 -4.49 -21.66
CA ILE A 12 -10.83 -4.40 -20.23
C ILE A 12 -9.87 -5.29 -19.43
N SER A 13 -9.64 -6.52 -19.86
CA SER A 13 -8.69 -7.43 -19.19
C SER A 13 -7.27 -6.89 -19.21
N GLY A 14 -6.81 -6.35 -20.35
CA GLY A 14 -5.50 -5.71 -20.45
C GLY A 14 -5.37 -4.50 -19.53
N PHE A 15 -6.41 -3.68 -19.43
CA PHE A 15 -6.46 -2.53 -18.53
C PHE A 15 -6.38 -2.95 -17.05
N ILE A 16 -7.16 -3.94 -16.63
CA ILE A 16 -7.14 -4.44 -15.23
C ILE A 16 -5.77 -5.02 -14.88
N ALA A 17 -5.18 -5.82 -15.78
CA ALA A 17 -3.84 -6.39 -15.58
C ALA A 17 -2.79 -5.29 -15.42
N TYR A 18 -2.84 -4.25 -16.26
CA TYR A 18 -1.93 -3.11 -16.18
C TYR A 18 -2.07 -2.33 -14.86
N GLN A 19 -3.30 -2.02 -14.43
CA GLN A 19 -3.53 -1.32 -13.15
C GLN A 19 -3.07 -2.16 -11.96
N SER A 20 -3.32 -3.47 -12.02
CA SER A 20 -2.92 -4.40 -10.97
C SER A 20 -1.40 -4.50 -10.85
N TYR A 21 -0.70 -4.53 -11.99
CA TYR A 21 0.76 -4.45 -12.03
C TYR A 21 1.27 -3.16 -11.38
N LEU A 22 0.77 -1.99 -11.80
CA LEU A 22 1.20 -0.70 -11.25
C LEU A 22 0.96 -0.60 -9.73
N ASN A 23 -0.21 -1.03 -9.25
CA ASN A 23 -0.52 -0.94 -7.82
C ASN A 23 0.35 -1.88 -6.97
N SER A 24 0.71 -3.05 -7.50
CA SER A 24 1.57 -4.03 -6.81
C SER A 24 3.03 -3.60 -6.65
N GLN A 25 3.48 -2.62 -7.43
CA GLN A 25 4.84 -2.10 -7.33
C GLN A 25 5.03 -1.24 -6.07
N PRO A 26 6.21 -1.26 -5.44
CA PRO A 26 6.54 -0.27 -4.41
C PRO A 26 6.42 1.15 -4.98
N SER A 27 5.92 2.11 -4.20
CA SER A 27 6.06 3.53 -4.58
C SER A 27 6.57 4.38 -3.41
N PRO A 28 7.58 5.24 -3.65
CA PRO A 28 8.19 6.07 -2.62
C PRO A 28 7.20 7.03 -1.95
N GLU A 29 6.20 7.50 -2.70
CA GLU A 29 5.14 8.38 -2.19
C GLU A 29 4.34 7.70 -1.07
N ILE A 30 3.87 6.47 -1.31
CA ILE A 30 3.07 5.74 -0.31
C ILE A 30 3.93 5.30 0.87
N GLU A 31 5.21 5.00 0.63
CA GLU A 31 6.16 4.76 1.71
C GLU A 31 6.31 6.00 2.61
N ALA A 32 6.45 7.19 2.03
CA ALA A 32 6.53 8.44 2.78
C ALA A 32 5.23 8.74 3.56
N MET A 33 4.06 8.48 2.96
CA MET A 33 2.76 8.56 3.65
C MET A 33 2.71 7.58 4.83
N SER A 34 3.20 6.35 4.64
CA SER A 34 3.22 5.35 5.70
C SER A 34 4.14 5.76 6.85
N LYS A 35 5.31 6.33 6.53
CA LYS A 35 6.27 6.84 7.52
C LYS A 35 5.65 7.96 8.34
N ALA A 36 4.98 8.91 7.69
CA ALA A 36 4.27 9.99 8.38
C ALA A 36 3.19 9.45 9.34
N LYS A 37 2.52 8.35 8.98
CA LYS A 37 1.46 7.76 9.81
C LYS A 37 1.98 6.90 10.96
N ALA A 38 3.17 6.31 10.86
CA ALA A 38 3.71 5.37 11.85
C ALA A 38 3.80 5.94 13.28
N CYS A 39 4.04 7.24 13.42
CA CYS A 39 4.14 7.94 14.70
C CYS A 39 3.10 9.07 14.88
N ALA A 40 2.08 9.17 14.01
CA ALA A 40 1.17 10.31 13.99
C ALA A 40 0.33 10.49 15.28
N GLU A 41 0.10 9.41 16.03
CA GLU A 41 -0.82 9.39 17.17
C GLU A 41 -0.11 9.17 18.52
N ALA A 42 1.21 9.01 18.53
CA ALA A 42 1.99 8.70 19.73
C ALA A 42 3.01 9.81 20.03
N GLU A 43 2.81 10.51 21.15
CA GLU A 43 3.72 11.55 21.63
C GLU A 43 5.08 10.95 22.00
N GLY A 44 6.18 11.52 21.48
CA GLY A 44 7.54 10.99 21.67
C GLY A 44 7.88 9.73 20.83
N CYS A 45 7.05 9.39 19.84
CA CYS A 45 7.34 8.31 18.90
C CYS A 45 8.39 8.75 17.88
N GLU A 46 9.49 7.99 17.79
CA GLU A 46 10.54 8.19 16.81
C GLU A 46 10.70 6.94 15.95
N ILE A 47 10.82 7.10 14.64
CA ILE A 47 11.04 6.00 13.70
C ILE A 47 12.54 5.72 13.64
N LYS A 48 12.90 4.45 13.84
CA LYS A 48 14.28 3.96 13.77
C LYS A 48 14.62 3.67 12.31
N GLY A 49 15.36 4.58 11.69
CA GLY A 49 15.89 4.43 10.34
C GLY A 49 15.04 5.05 9.24
N ASP A 50 15.53 4.94 8.01
CA ASP A 50 14.96 5.66 6.87
C ASP A 50 13.96 4.85 6.05
N ARG A 51 13.98 3.53 6.19
CA ARG A 51 13.21 2.57 5.40
C ARG A 51 12.41 1.61 6.28
N PRO A 52 11.27 1.10 5.80
CA PRO A 52 10.51 0.07 6.50
C PRO A 52 11.34 -1.21 6.65
N HIS A 53 11.19 -1.91 7.77
CA HIS A 53 11.87 -3.18 8.01
C HIS A 53 11.30 -4.30 7.12
N VAL A 54 9.98 -4.28 6.92
CA VAL A 54 9.25 -5.22 6.05
C VAL A 54 8.27 -4.45 5.19
N LEU A 55 8.18 -4.83 3.91
CA LEU A 55 7.20 -4.33 2.95
C LEU A 55 6.43 -5.51 2.36
N GLN A 56 5.11 -5.47 2.46
CA GLN A 56 4.21 -6.36 1.73
C GLN A 56 3.32 -5.53 0.82
N THR A 57 3.32 -5.84 -0.48
CA THR A 57 2.46 -5.16 -1.46
C THR A 57 1.42 -6.12 -2.03
N SER A 58 0.22 -5.59 -2.26
CA SER A 58 -0.86 -6.23 -3.00
C SER A 58 -1.45 -5.24 -3.99
N ILE A 59 -2.46 -5.66 -4.75
CA ILE A 59 -3.14 -4.82 -5.73
C ILE A 59 -3.90 -3.65 -5.07
N THR A 60 -4.37 -3.86 -3.84
CA THR A 60 -5.26 -2.92 -3.13
C THR A 60 -4.66 -2.33 -1.87
N ALA A 61 -3.61 -2.95 -1.33
CA ALA A 61 -3.02 -2.57 -0.06
C ALA A 61 -1.49 -2.68 -0.08
N ARG A 62 -0.84 -1.86 0.73
CA ARG A 62 0.58 -1.91 1.01
C ARG A 62 0.78 -1.81 2.51
N ARG A 63 1.52 -2.77 3.06
CA ARG A 63 1.79 -2.85 4.48
C ARG A 63 3.27 -2.62 4.72
N TYR A 64 3.56 -1.72 5.64
CA TYR A 64 4.90 -1.31 6.00
C TYR A 64 5.09 -1.57 7.48
N GLN A 65 6.11 -2.34 7.84
CA GLN A 65 6.52 -2.47 9.23
C GLN A 65 7.62 -1.45 9.52
N TRP A 66 7.37 -0.56 10.47
CA TRP A 66 8.30 0.43 10.96
C TRP A 66 8.73 0.06 12.37
N GLU A 67 10.03 0.13 12.63
CA GLU A 67 10.55 0.05 13.99
C GLU A 67 10.52 1.44 14.61
N THR A 68 9.90 1.58 15.78
CA THR A 68 9.81 2.87 16.48
C THR A 68 10.45 2.80 17.87
N SER A 69 10.55 3.94 18.55
CA SER A 69 10.93 4.01 19.96
C SER A 69 9.99 3.19 20.87
N GLY A 70 8.70 3.14 20.53
CA GLY A 70 7.65 2.41 21.27
C GLY A 70 7.44 0.95 20.86
N GLY A 71 8.21 0.43 19.88
CA GLY A 71 8.09 -0.93 19.34
C GLY A 71 7.73 -0.96 17.85
N SER A 72 7.45 -2.16 17.33
CA SER A 72 7.09 -2.33 15.92
C SER A 72 5.67 -1.81 15.64
N MET A 73 5.54 -1.01 14.58
CA MET A 73 4.29 -0.46 14.08
C MET A 73 4.04 -0.94 12.66
N VAL A 74 2.85 -1.46 12.38
CA VAL A 74 2.42 -1.83 11.03
C VAL A 74 1.52 -0.74 10.49
N VAL A 75 1.91 -0.14 9.37
CA VAL A 75 1.11 0.84 8.64
C VAL A 75 0.56 0.20 7.39
N THR A 76 -0.76 0.14 7.30
CA THR A 76 -1.49 -0.37 6.13
C THR A 76 -2.02 0.83 5.35
N CYS A 77 -1.51 1.01 4.14
CA CYS A 77 -2.02 1.95 3.15
C CYS A 77 -2.91 1.19 2.18
N GLU A 78 -4.16 1.61 2.03
CA GLU A 78 -5.14 0.98 1.14
C GLU A 78 -5.65 2.01 0.13
N ARG A 79 -6.01 1.52 -1.05
CA ARG A 79 -6.74 2.32 -2.05
C ARG A 79 -8.20 2.46 -1.65
N GLU A 80 -8.76 3.65 -1.83
CA GLU A 80 -10.19 3.91 -1.65
C GLU A 80 -11.08 3.03 -2.56
N TYR A 81 -10.66 2.81 -3.82
CA TYR A 81 -11.33 1.91 -4.77
C TYR A 81 -10.37 0.83 -5.27
N LEU A 82 -10.89 -0.35 -5.62
CA LEU A 82 -10.12 -1.56 -6.00
C LEU A 82 -8.90 -1.32 -6.92
N TRP A 83 -8.97 -0.35 -7.84
CA TRP A 83 -7.85 0.02 -8.71
C TRP A 83 -7.57 1.53 -8.81
N PHE A 84 -8.37 2.38 -8.17
CA PHE A 84 -8.38 3.84 -8.36
C PHE A 84 -8.60 4.59 -7.03
N GLY A 85 -8.44 5.92 -7.03
CA GLY A 85 -8.68 6.77 -5.85
C GLY A 85 -7.44 7.05 -5.00
N GLU A 86 -7.61 7.86 -3.96
CA GLU A 86 -6.51 8.23 -3.07
C GLU A 86 -6.08 7.05 -2.20
N TRP A 87 -4.83 7.09 -1.76
CA TRP A 87 -4.33 6.16 -0.77
C TRP A 87 -4.60 6.71 0.62
N SER A 88 -5.10 5.85 1.51
CA SER A 88 -5.28 6.17 2.92
C SER A 88 -4.48 5.20 3.77
N CYS A 89 -3.73 5.72 4.75
CA CYS A 89 -2.89 4.92 5.61
C CYS A 89 -3.42 4.90 7.04
N SER A 90 -3.48 3.71 7.63
CA SER A 90 -3.80 3.48 9.05
C SER A 90 -2.64 2.75 9.72
N GLY A 91 -2.34 3.10 10.98
CA GLY A 91 -1.25 2.51 11.75
C GLY A 91 -1.78 1.72 12.94
N ALA A 92 -1.20 0.55 13.19
CA ALA A 92 -1.50 -0.26 14.38
C ALA A 92 -0.21 -0.88 14.94
N PRO A 93 -0.08 -1.03 16.26
CA PRO A 93 1.01 -1.80 16.86
C PRO A 93 1.00 -3.25 16.36
N GLY A 94 2.17 -3.81 16.06
CA GLY A 94 2.28 -5.19 15.63
C GLY A 94 3.47 -5.47 14.71
N GLN A 95 3.48 -6.66 14.13
CA GLN A 95 4.48 -7.11 13.17
C GLN A 95 3.80 -7.83 12.01
N LEU A 96 4.38 -7.73 10.82
CA LEU A 96 3.90 -8.49 9.67
C LEU A 96 4.33 -9.95 9.82
N ALA A 97 3.39 -10.87 9.60
CA ALA A 97 3.71 -12.28 9.51
C ALA A 97 4.52 -12.52 8.22
N TYR A 98 5.66 -13.21 8.36
CA TYR A 98 6.54 -13.61 7.26
C TYR A 98 5.92 -14.72 6.41
#